data_AF-A0AA38J9S1-F1
#
_entry.id   AF-A0AA38J9S1-F1
#
_cell.length_a   1.000
_cell.length_b   1.000
_cell.length_c   1.000
_cell.angle_alpha   90.00
_cell.angle_beta   90.00
_cell.angle_gamma   90.00
#
_symmetry.space_group_name_H-M   'P 1'
#
loop_
_entity.id
_entity.type
_entity.pdbx_description
1 polymer ?
#
loop_
_entity_poly.entity_id
_entity_poly.type
_entity_poly.pdbx_seq_one_letter_code
_entity_poly.pdbx_strand_id
1 'polypeptide(L)'
;MVDQKIKEWVQLALKDEDIHDFSVITNGTTDKADGYLGDIFFITAAGKTKNGKNETIDLVIKASKDSITLREQTPVRESFEKEIFIYDRVLPSFKKLQEEKGASGLLDYIPLCYATKVVDNSEILVLEDLKSQNYSTCDKKKAMTFEHVELVLQAYGKWHAFSFALRKEKPELFAELTKNNVNMLCYWFETTKMIDLLLDIFEKARDGCISSDNEEILNAVNFSINDANYIFKGLFDEDPDYRIISHGDCWNGNFMFKYDNDNLKPVGVQVLDWQCAGLSSPVMDLSHFLYACCNTGEHKDISEMLKIYYDSFSKCLESLHLVPEELFSYAKLVEHWKRFSQYGILLQGFALKFTLCDPNDAPDFVEAAEGGKEFLDNFNIEISNKEVFYKRVKDNLLHYVKSLKLSETVGVI
;
A
#
# COMPACT_ATOMS: atom_id res chain seq x y z
N MET A 1 -15.95 -25.64 -12.77
CA MET A 1 -14.66 -25.76 -12.04
C MET A 1 -14.46 -24.59 -11.08
N VAL A 2 -14.65 -23.34 -11.52
CA VAL A 2 -14.52 -22.15 -10.65
C VAL A 2 -15.51 -22.19 -9.47
N ASP A 3 -16.79 -22.48 -9.69
CA ASP A 3 -17.79 -22.53 -8.61
C ASP A 3 -17.48 -23.58 -7.53
N GLN A 4 -16.90 -24.72 -7.93
CA GLN A 4 -16.48 -25.77 -6.99
C GLN A 4 -15.28 -25.30 -6.15
N LYS A 5 -14.29 -24.67 -6.79
CA LYS A 5 -13.15 -24.05 -6.11
C LYS A 5 -13.61 -22.97 -5.12
N ILE A 6 -14.48 -22.05 -5.54
CA ILE A 6 -15.06 -21.00 -4.70
C ILE A 6 -15.75 -21.62 -3.47
N LYS A 7 -16.55 -22.67 -3.65
CA LYS A 7 -17.22 -23.34 -2.53
C LYS A 7 -16.23 -23.94 -1.53
N GLU A 8 -15.14 -24.54 -2.01
CA GLU A 8 -14.07 -25.07 -1.14
C GLU A 8 -13.34 -23.97 -0.37
N TRP A 9 -13.14 -22.80 -0.99
CA TRP A 9 -12.50 -21.65 -0.34
C TRP A 9 -13.40 -20.99 0.70
N VAL A 10 -14.70 -20.85 0.40
CA VAL A 10 -15.69 -20.43 1.40
C VAL A 10 -15.73 -21.42 2.56
N GLN A 11 -15.69 -22.73 2.28
CA GLN A 11 -15.66 -23.73 3.35
C GLN A 11 -14.43 -23.57 4.27
N LEU A 12 -13.28 -23.19 3.72
CA LEU A 12 -12.08 -22.92 4.50
C LEU A 12 -12.27 -21.68 5.40
N ALA A 13 -12.83 -20.60 4.86
CA ALA A 13 -13.12 -19.37 5.59
C ALA A 13 -14.14 -19.56 6.73
N LEU A 14 -15.15 -20.41 6.51
CA LEU A 14 -16.20 -20.67 7.52
C LEU A 14 -15.79 -21.70 8.59
N LYS A 15 -14.56 -22.22 8.55
CA LYS A 15 -14.13 -23.29 9.46
C LYS A 15 -14.23 -22.90 10.94
N ASP A 16 -13.89 -21.65 11.25
CA ASP A 16 -13.91 -21.11 12.61
C ASP A 16 -15.16 -20.23 12.87
N GLU A 17 -16.07 -20.13 11.89
CA GLU A 17 -17.33 -19.39 11.98
C GLU A 17 -18.49 -20.32 12.39
N ASP A 18 -19.50 -19.77 13.08
CA ASP A 18 -20.72 -20.50 13.42
C ASP A 18 -21.73 -20.49 12.25
N ILE A 19 -21.29 -20.91 11.06
CA ILE A 19 -22.12 -21.00 9.86
C ILE A 19 -21.98 -22.39 9.23
N HIS A 20 -23.09 -23.11 9.18
CA HIS A 20 -23.19 -24.48 8.67
C HIS A 20 -24.29 -24.59 7.60
N ASP A 21 -24.32 -25.70 6.86
CA ASP A 21 -25.30 -25.96 5.78
C ASP A 21 -25.45 -24.79 4.80
N PHE A 22 -24.32 -24.18 4.43
CA PHE A 22 -24.32 -22.92 3.70
C PHE A 22 -24.53 -23.09 2.19
N SER A 23 -25.14 -22.09 1.58
CA SER A 23 -25.14 -21.83 0.15
C SER A 23 -24.18 -20.68 -0.17
N VAL A 24 -23.70 -20.63 -1.42
CA VAL A 24 -22.76 -19.62 -1.89
C VAL A 24 -23.36 -18.92 -3.10
N ILE A 25 -23.33 -17.60 -3.10
CA ILE A 25 -23.75 -16.75 -4.21
C ILE A 25 -22.56 -15.90 -4.63
N THR A 26 -22.18 -15.97 -5.91
CA THR A 26 -21.18 -15.08 -6.49
C THR A 26 -21.88 -13.82 -6.99
N ASN A 27 -21.59 -12.69 -6.34
CA ASN A 27 -22.21 -11.40 -6.62
C ASN A 27 -21.52 -10.63 -7.75
N GLY A 28 -20.30 -11.03 -8.14
CA GLY A 28 -19.58 -10.45 -9.26
C GLY A 28 -18.07 -10.59 -9.13
N THR A 29 -17.35 -9.98 -10.07
CA THR A 29 -15.89 -9.84 -10.08
C THR A 29 -15.51 -8.38 -10.29
N THR A 30 -14.27 -7.99 -10.00
CA THR A 30 -13.78 -6.64 -10.32
C THR A 30 -13.54 -6.46 -11.82
N ASP A 31 -13.56 -5.20 -12.27
CA ASP A 31 -13.25 -4.81 -13.65
C ASP A 31 -11.74 -5.02 -13.96
N LYS A 32 -11.39 -5.07 -15.25
CA LYS A 32 -10.02 -5.33 -15.74
C LYS A 32 -8.94 -4.45 -15.10
N ALA A 33 -9.26 -3.20 -14.77
CA ALA A 33 -8.33 -2.21 -14.24
C ALA A 33 -7.99 -2.39 -12.73
N ASP A 34 -8.64 -3.31 -12.03
CA ASP A 34 -8.55 -3.48 -10.58
C ASP A 34 -7.91 -4.82 -10.15
N GLY A 35 -7.51 -5.68 -11.11
CA GLY A 35 -7.08 -7.07 -10.86
C GLY A 35 -5.90 -7.51 -11.72
N TYR A 36 -4.82 -6.72 -11.74
CA TYR A 36 -3.65 -6.95 -12.61
C TYR A 36 -2.96 -8.31 -12.40
N LEU A 37 -2.84 -8.76 -11.15
CA LEU A 37 -2.13 -10.00 -10.78
C LEU A 37 -3.04 -11.09 -10.18
N GLY A 38 -4.31 -10.76 -9.96
CA GLY A 38 -5.27 -11.67 -9.37
C GLY A 38 -6.71 -11.34 -9.73
N ASP A 39 -7.55 -12.36 -9.73
CA ASP A 39 -8.99 -12.26 -9.84
C ASP A 39 -9.61 -12.01 -8.47
N ILE A 40 -10.57 -11.09 -8.41
CA ILE A 40 -11.34 -10.77 -7.21
C ILE A 40 -12.77 -11.22 -7.42
N PHE A 41 -13.29 -12.05 -6.52
CA PHE A 41 -14.68 -12.51 -6.51
C PHE A 41 -15.40 -12.01 -5.26
N PHE A 42 -16.56 -11.38 -5.45
CA PHE A 42 -17.45 -10.97 -4.36
C PHE A 42 -18.46 -12.08 -4.08
N ILE A 43 -18.50 -12.57 -2.85
CA ILE A 43 -19.22 -13.78 -2.47
C ILE A 43 -20.12 -13.49 -1.26
N THR A 44 -21.37 -13.92 -1.30
CA THR A 44 -22.21 -14.05 -0.10
C THR A 44 -22.36 -15.52 0.25
N ALA A 45 -21.98 -15.90 1.47
CA ALA A 45 -22.27 -17.21 2.03
C ALA A 45 -23.42 -17.11 3.03
N ALA A 46 -24.48 -17.88 2.82
CA ALA A 46 -25.67 -17.86 3.65
C ALA A 46 -25.90 -19.25 4.26
N GLY A 47 -25.98 -19.35 5.58
CA GLY A 47 -26.12 -20.63 6.28
C GLY A 47 -26.86 -20.50 7.60
N LYS A 48 -26.72 -21.51 8.45
CA LYS A 48 -27.33 -21.56 9.79
C LYS A 48 -26.29 -21.66 10.89
N THR A 49 -26.54 -20.97 11.98
CA THR A 49 -25.80 -21.16 13.23
C THR A 49 -26.17 -22.47 13.91
N LYS A 50 -25.37 -22.90 14.89
CA LYS A 50 -25.74 -24.02 15.78
C LYS A 50 -27.11 -23.86 16.45
N ASN A 51 -27.56 -22.62 16.66
CA ASN A 51 -28.87 -22.31 17.23
C ASN A 51 -30.00 -22.26 16.18
N GLY A 52 -29.71 -22.59 14.92
CA GLY A 52 -30.68 -22.61 13.82
C GLY A 52 -31.05 -21.24 13.26
N LYS A 53 -30.35 -20.17 13.66
CA LYS A 53 -30.55 -18.82 13.12
C LYS A 53 -29.90 -18.73 11.74
N ASN A 54 -30.58 -18.13 10.78
CA ASN A 54 -29.97 -17.82 9.49
C ASN A 54 -28.95 -16.69 9.68
N GLU A 55 -27.74 -16.89 9.17
CA GLU A 55 -26.64 -15.93 9.16
C GLU A 55 -26.08 -15.82 7.73
N THR A 56 -25.54 -14.65 7.43
CA THR A 56 -24.91 -14.35 6.14
C THR A 56 -23.58 -13.67 6.38
N ILE A 57 -22.59 -14.03 5.59
CA ILE A 57 -21.27 -13.41 5.61
C ILE A 57 -20.85 -13.07 4.18
N ASP A 58 -20.43 -11.82 4.01
CA ASP A 58 -19.96 -11.30 2.73
C ASP A 58 -18.43 -11.35 2.71
N LEU A 59 -17.90 -11.97 1.67
CA LEU A 59 -16.50 -12.33 1.53
C LEU A 59 -15.96 -11.83 0.18
N VAL A 60 -14.69 -11.47 0.17
CA VAL A 60 -13.90 -11.21 -1.03
C VAL A 60 -12.87 -12.32 -1.18
N ILE A 61 -12.88 -13.00 -2.32
CA ILE A 61 -11.83 -13.97 -2.65
C ILE A 61 -10.87 -13.31 -3.63
N LYS A 62 -9.62 -13.14 -3.22
CA LYS A 62 -8.50 -12.73 -4.09
C LYS A 62 -7.73 -13.98 -4.46
N ALA A 63 -7.71 -14.33 -5.74
CA ALA A 63 -7.01 -15.51 -6.27
C ALA A 63 -5.98 -15.07 -7.31
N SER A 64 -4.78 -15.63 -7.27
CA SER A 64 -3.73 -15.31 -8.24
C SER A 64 -4.07 -15.81 -9.65
N LYS A 65 -3.55 -15.13 -10.68
CA LYS A 65 -3.74 -15.55 -12.08
C LYS A 65 -3.04 -16.87 -12.37
N ASP A 66 -3.71 -17.80 -13.05
CA ASP A 66 -3.13 -19.11 -13.42
C ASP A 66 -2.19 -19.05 -14.65
N SER A 67 -2.11 -17.91 -15.36
CA SER A 67 -1.35 -17.79 -16.61
C SER A 67 0.15 -18.03 -16.41
N ILE A 68 0.67 -19.07 -17.06
CA ILE A 68 2.08 -19.47 -16.97
C ILE A 68 2.97 -18.38 -17.55
N THR A 69 2.62 -17.82 -18.71
CA THR A 69 3.42 -16.80 -19.39
C THR A 69 3.57 -15.55 -18.54
N LEU A 70 2.50 -15.11 -17.86
CA LEU A 70 2.60 -13.98 -16.94
C LEU A 70 3.52 -14.29 -15.75
N ARG A 71 3.42 -15.50 -15.18
CA ARG A 71 4.25 -15.96 -14.06
C ARG A 71 5.73 -16.14 -14.43
N GLU A 72 6.04 -16.38 -15.70
CA GLU A 72 7.43 -16.41 -16.19
C GLU A 72 8.03 -15.00 -16.28
N GLN A 73 7.21 -13.98 -16.51
CA GLN A 73 7.65 -12.58 -16.63
C GLN A 73 7.61 -11.82 -15.31
N THR A 74 6.82 -12.27 -14.33
CA THR A 74 6.48 -11.49 -13.13
C THR A 74 6.37 -12.34 -11.86
N PRO A 75 6.75 -11.80 -10.69
CA PRO A 75 6.74 -12.54 -9.43
C PRO A 75 5.34 -12.59 -8.78
N VAL A 76 4.35 -13.14 -9.49
CA VAL A 76 2.95 -13.28 -9.01
C VAL A 76 2.90 -14.07 -7.71
N ARG A 77 3.58 -15.23 -7.67
CA ARG A 77 3.55 -16.14 -6.53
C ARG A 77 4.12 -15.47 -5.28
N GLU A 78 5.29 -14.87 -5.41
CA GLU A 78 6.00 -14.21 -4.32
C GLU A 78 5.18 -13.03 -3.76
N SER A 79 4.44 -12.32 -4.62
CA SER A 79 3.55 -11.22 -4.25
C SER A 79 2.38 -11.71 -3.40
N PHE A 80 1.73 -12.81 -3.80
CA PHE A 80 0.66 -13.43 -3.02
C PHE A 80 1.16 -14.08 -1.72
N GLU A 81 2.28 -14.80 -1.78
CA GLU A 81 2.90 -15.39 -0.58
C GLU A 81 3.31 -14.30 0.42
N LYS A 82 3.70 -13.11 -0.05
CA LYS A 82 3.96 -11.94 0.80
C LYS A 82 2.70 -11.47 1.52
N GLU A 83 1.60 -11.27 0.80
CA GLU A 83 0.33 -10.84 1.40
C GLU A 83 -0.19 -11.88 2.39
N ILE A 84 -0.14 -13.17 2.03
CA ILE A 84 -0.48 -14.29 2.92
C ILE A 84 0.38 -14.27 4.18
N PHE A 85 1.69 -14.06 4.05
CA PHE A 85 2.58 -13.95 5.21
C PHE A 85 2.20 -12.81 6.16
N ILE A 86 1.75 -11.67 5.63
CA ILE A 86 1.26 -10.57 6.46
C ILE A 86 0.03 -11.00 7.27
N TYR A 87 -0.96 -11.62 6.64
CA TYR A 87 -2.19 -12.06 7.32
C TYR A 87 -1.98 -13.26 8.26
N ASP A 88 -1.11 -14.21 7.91
CA ASP A 88 -0.90 -15.45 8.69
C ASP A 88 0.09 -15.26 9.85
N ARG A 89 1.05 -14.33 9.73
CA ARG A 89 2.19 -14.24 10.66
C ARG A 89 2.35 -12.86 11.28
N VAL A 90 2.41 -11.80 10.47
CA VAL A 90 2.73 -10.46 10.98
C VAL A 90 1.55 -9.85 11.74
N LEU A 91 0.39 -9.76 11.11
CA LEU A 91 -0.81 -9.20 11.72
C LEU A 91 -1.23 -9.95 13.00
N PRO A 92 -1.24 -11.30 13.06
CA PRO A 92 -1.49 -12.03 14.30
C PRO A 92 -0.44 -11.75 15.39
N SER A 93 0.83 -11.56 15.02
CA SER A 93 1.87 -11.19 15.99
C SER A 93 1.64 -9.80 16.58
N PHE A 94 1.18 -8.84 15.77
CA PHE A 94 0.80 -7.50 16.23
C PHE A 94 -0.46 -7.54 17.12
N LYS A 95 -1.51 -8.27 16.71
CA LYS A 95 -2.72 -8.48 17.51
C LYS A 95 -2.39 -9.09 18.88
N LYS A 96 -1.56 -10.14 18.91
CA LYS A 96 -1.11 -10.77 20.16
C LYS A 96 -0.33 -9.81 21.06
N LEU A 97 0.56 -8.99 20.49
CA LEU A 97 1.29 -7.97 21.26
C LEU A 97 0.32 -6.93 21.85
N GLN A 98 -0.66 -6.48 21.08
CA GLN A 98 -1.70 -5.56 21.55
C GLN A 98 -2.48 -6.14 22.74
N GLU A 99 -2.93 -7.39 22.62
CA GLU A 99 -3.66 -8.11 23.66
C GLU A 99 -2.83 -8.28 24.95
N GLU A 100 -1.56 -8.68 24.82
CA GLU A 100 -0.64 -8.84 25.97
C GLU A 100 -0.39 -7.51 26.71
N LYS A 101 -0.47 -6.38 26.00
CA LYS A 101 -0.36 -5.03 26.58
C LYS A 101 -1.70 -4.48 27.07
N GLY A 102 -2.80 -5.24 26.96
CA GLY A 102 -4.13 -4.80 27.38
C GLY A 102 -4.73 -3.69 26.52
N ALA A 103 -4.19 -3.46 25.31
CA ALA A 103 -4.72 -2.51 24.34
C ALA A 103 -5.79 -3.19 23.46
N SER A 104 -6.62 -2.38 22.79
CA SER A 104 -7.60 -2.87 21.82
C SER A 104 -7.85 -1.83 20.72
N GLY A 105 -8.31 -2.29 19.55
CA GLY A 105 -8.73 -1.43 18.45
C GLY A 105 -7.60 -0.65 17.74
N LEU A 106 -6.33 -1.02 17.93
CA LEU A 106 -5.21 -0.34 17.28
C LEU A 106 -4.92 -0.86 15.87
N LEU A 107 -5.64 -1.89 15.40
CA LEU A 107 -5.45 -2.54 14.09
C LEU A 107 -6.74 -2.64 13.26
N ASP A 108 -7.80 -1.91 13.64
CA ASP A 108 -9.14 -2.00 13.01
C ASP A 108 -9.21 -1.35 11.61
N TYR A 109 -8.08 -0.99 11.02
CA TYR A 109 -7.93 -0.45 9.67
C TYR A 109 -7.36 -1.48 8.68
N ILE A 110 -7.37 -2.76 9.05
CA ILE A 110 -6.96 -3.87 8.18
C ILE A 110 -8.14 -4.85 8.14
N PRO A 111 -8.60 -5.25 6.93
CA PRO A 111 -9.71 -6.19 6.80
C PRO A 111 -9.43 -7.51 7.50
N LEU A 112 -10.47 -8.22 7.92
CA LEU A 112 -10.32 -9.60 8.36
C LEU A 112 -9.91 -10.48 7.17
N CYS A 113 -8.94 -11.37 7.42
CA CYS A 113 -8.65 -12.50 6.55
C CYS A 113 -9.14 -13.77 7.25
N TYR A 114 -10.13 -14.42 6.65
CA TYR A 114 -10.74 -15.63 7.18
C TYR A 114 -9.93 -16.87 6.82
N ALA A 115 -9.26 -16.85 5.66
CA ALA A 115 -8.48 -17.98 5.20
C ALA A 115 -7.45 -17.58 4.16
N THR A 116 -6.33 -18.29 4.17
CA THR A 116 -5.31 -18.27 3.13
C THR A 116 -5.07 -19.69 2.64
N LYS A 117 -4.66 -19.84 1.37
CA LYS A 117 -4.28 -21.14 0.81
C LYS A 117 -3.26 -20.98 -0.31
N VAL A 118 -2.22 -21.81 -0.27
CA VAL A 118 -1.23 -21.97 -1.35
C VAL A 118 -1.22 -23.44 -1.75
N VAL A 119 -1.66 -23.77 -2.96
CA VAL A 119 -1.59 -25.12 -3.53
C VAL A 119 -1.21 -25.01 -5.00
N ASP A 120 -0.13 -25.69 -5.40
CA ASP A 120 0.43 -25.65 -6.75
C ASP A 120 0.69 -24.20 -7.21
N ASN A 121 0.00 -23.74 -8.26
CA ASN A 121 0.04 -22.36 -8.78
C ASN A 121 -1.21 -21.54 -8.39
N SER A 122 -1.87 -21.91 -7.28
CA SER A 122 -3.07 -21.24 -6.80
C SER A 122 -2.81 -20.67 -5.41
N GLU A 123 -2.67 -19.36 -5.35
CA GLU A 123 -2.48 -18.59 -4.12
C GLU A 123 -3.73 -17.74 -3.86
N ILE A 124 -4.28 -17.82 -2.65
CA ILE A 124 -5.64 -17.38 -2.38
C ILE A 124 -5.75 -16.76 -1.00
N LEU A 125 -6.47 -15.66 -0.94
CA LEU A 125 -6.92 -15.03 0.30
C LEU A 125 -8.44 -14.90 0.27
N VAL A 126 -9.09 -15.28 1.37
CA VAL A 126 -10.52 -15.02 1.62
C VAL A 126 -10.60 -13.94 2.68
N LEU A 127 -11.04 -12.77 2.27
CA LEU A 127 -11.08 -11.53 3.04
C LEU A 127 -12.52 -11.13 3.33
N GLU A 128 -12.70 -10.23 4.28
CA GLU A 128 -13.95 -9.53 4.57
C GLU A 128 -14.37 -8.61 3.41
N ASP A 129 -15.65 -8.67 3.01
CA ASP A 129 -16.20 -7.69 2.07
C ASP A 129 -16.58 -6.40 2.79
N LEU A 130 -15.72 -5.39 2.67
CA LEU A 130 -15.93 -4.08 3.25
C LEU A 130 -17.06 -3.26 2.60
N LYS A 131 -17.51 -3.61 1.39
CA LYS A 131 -18.62 -2.89 0.74
C LYS A 131 -19.92 -3.06 1.53
N SER A 132 -20.12 -4.23 2.14
CA SER A 132 -21.24 -4.50 3.05
C SER A 132 -21.28 -3.55 4.27
N GLN A 133 -20.14 -2.96 4.62
CA GLN A 133 -19.97 -2.04 5.75
C GLN A 133 -19.91 -0.56 5.34
N ASN A 134 -20.34 -0.25 4.11
CA ASN A 134 -20.33 1.09 3.52
C ASN A 134 -18.94 1.69 3.35
N TYR A 135 -17.91 0.84 3.15
CA TYR A 135 -16.63 1.32 2.64
C TYR A 135 -16.64 1.38 1.12
N SER A 136 -15.98 2.39 0.56
CA SER A 136 -15.76 2.53 -0.88
C SER A 136 -14.39 3.11 -1.19
N THR A 137 -13.87 2.82 -2.37
CA THR A 137 -12.62 3.42 -2.87
C THR A 137 -12.86 4.87 -3.28
N CYS A 138 -11.81 5.70 -3.20
CA CYS A 138 -11.86 7.03 -3.79
C CYS A 138 -11.85 6.94 -5.33
N ASP A 139 -12.39 7.97 -5.98
CA ASP A 139 -12.22 8.16 -7.43
C ASP A 139 -10.72 8.24 -7.74
N LYS A 140 -10.20 7.23 -8.42
CA LYS A 140 -8.77 7.09 -8.66
C LYS A 140 -8.20 8.30 -9.41
N LYS A 141 -8.99 8.96 -10.26
CA LYS A 141 -8.53 10.09 -11.08
C LYS A 141 -8.42 11.40 -10.28
N LYS A 142 -8.90 11.43 -9.02
CA LYS A 142 -8.87 12.60 -8.14
C LYS A 142 -7.85 12.41 -7.03
N ALA A 143 -7.22 13.52 -6.66
CA ALA A 143 -6.42 13.56 -5.44
C ALA A 143 -7.32 13.39 -4.21
N MET A 144 -6.77 12.78 -3.16
CA MET A 144 -7.44 12.65 -1.88
C MET A 144 -7.63 14.01 -1.20
N THR A 145 -8.75 14.19 -0.49
CA THR A 145 -8.92 15.38 0.37
C THR A 145 -8.04 15.26 1.61
N PHE A 146 -7.83 16.37 2.33
CA PHE A 146 -7.01 16.36 3.53
C PHE A 146 -7.50 15.36 4.59
N GLU A 147 -8.81 15.21 4.75
CA GLU A 147 -9.44 14.27 5.69
C GLU A 147 -9.12 12.80 5.35
N HIS A 148 -9.06 12.45 4.06
CA HIS A 148 -8.64 11.12 3.62
C HIS A 148 -7.16 10.89 3.94
N VAL A 149 -6.33 11.88 3.64
CA VAL A 149 -4.88 11.85 3.89
C VAL A 149 -4.60 11.67 5.38
N GLU A 150 -5.31 12.41 6.25
CA GLU A 150 -5.20 12.30 7.69
C GLU A 150 -5.48 10.87 8.18
N LEU A 151 -6.55 10.23 7.72
CA LEU A 151 -6.89 8.86 8.10
C LEU A 151 -5.81 7.86 7.69
N VAL A 152 -5.26 7.97 6.48
CA VAL A 152 -4.18 7.09 6.01
C VAL A 152 -2.90 7.29 6.81
N LEU A 153 -2.50 8.54 7.07
CA LEU A 153 -1.33 8.85 7.90
C LEU A 153 -1.50 8.32 9.32
N GLN A 154 -2.72 8.37 9.88
CA GLN A 154 -3.01 7.79 11.18
C GLN A 154 -2.90 6.26 11.16
N ALA A 155 -3.43 5.59 10.13
CA ALA A 155 -3.32 4.13 9.96
C ALA A 155 -1.86 3.69 9.83
N TYR A 156 -1.06 4.37 9.01
CA TYR A 156 0.38 4.08 8.91
C TYR A 156 1.14 4.38 10.19
N GLY A 157 0.78 5.44 10.92
CA GLY A 157 1.36 5.72 12.24
C GLY A 157 1.21 4.53 13.19
N LYS A 158 0.02 3.94 13.24
CA LYS A 158 -0.25 2.74 14.05
C LYS A 158 0.51 1.52 13.54
N TRP A 159 0.49 1.27 12.23
CA TRP A 159 1.13 0.09 11.63
C TRP A 159 2.65 0.09 11.85
N HIS A 160 3.30 1.23 11.61
CA HIS A 160 4.74 1.37 11.82
C HIS A 160 5.10 1.28 13.30
N ALA A 161 4.28 1.83 14.20
CA ALA A 161 4.48 1.71 15.65
C ALA A 161 4.55 0.23 16.10
N PHE A 162 3.71 -0.65 15.56
CA PHE A 162 3.75 -2.07 15.89
C PHE A 162 5.07 -2.76 15.49
N SER A 163 5.72 -2.34 14.40
CA SER A 163 7.05 -2.86 14.04
C SER A 163 8.11 -2.49 15.08
N PHE A 164 8.14 -1.23 15.54
CA PHE A 164 9.04 -0.78 16.60
C PHE A 164 8.73 -1.47 17.95
N ALA A 165 7.45 -1.57 18.29
CA ALA A 165 7.01 -2.24 19.50
C ALA A 165 7.42 -3.72 19.51
N LEU A 166 7.18 -4.44 18.41
CA LEU A 166 7.55 -5.84 18.30
C LEU A 166 9.07 -6.04 18.35
N ARG A 167 9.85 -5.18 17.69
CA ARG A 167 11.32 -5.21 17.78
C ARG A 167 11.81 -5.03 19.21
N LYS A 168 11.22 -4.10 19.96
CA LYS A 168 11.61 -3.80 21.35
C LYS A 168 11.21 -4.92 22.32
N GLU A 169 9.97 -5.38 22.23
CA GLU A 169 9.35 -6.30 23.21
C GLU A 169 9.65 -7.77 22.89
N LYS A 170 9.77 -8.12 21.61
CA LYS A 170 9.97 -9.48 21.12
C LYS A 170 11.03 -9.53 20.01
N PRO A 171 12.28 -9.15 20.31
CA PRO A 171 13.34 -9.03 19.29
C PRO A 171 13.59 -10.32 18.51
N GLU A 172 13.49 -11.49 19.14
CA GLU A 172 13.65 -12.79 18.48
C GLU A 172 12.54 -13.06 17.45
N LEU A 173 11.29 -12.76 17.80
CA LEU A 173 10.15 -12.90 16.89
C LEU A 173 10.24 -11.89 15.75
N PHE A 174 10.63 -10.64 16.05
CA PHE A 174 10.86 -9.64 15.01
C PHE A 174 11.94 -10.12 14.03
N ALA A 175 13.08 -10.60 14.54
CA ALA A 175 14.16 -11.14 13.72
C ALA A 175 13.71 -12.35 12.89
N GLU A 176 12.87 -13.24 13.44
CA GLU A 176 12.28 -14.37 12.70
C GLU A 176 11.40 -13.88 11.54
N LEU A 177 10.45 -12.98 11.82
CA LEU A 177 9.53 -12.45 10.81
C LEU A 177 10.25 -11.71 9.69
N THR A 178 11.41 -11.11 9.99
CA THR A 178 12.17 -10.31 9.02
C THR A 178 13.35 -11.03 8.40
N LYS A 179 13.61 -12.30 8.77
CA LYS A 179 14.84 -13.02 8.40
C LYS A 179 15.04 -13.12 6.88
N ASN A 180 13.97 -13.42 6.15
CA ASN A 180 13.97 -13.55 4.69
C ASN A 180 13.26 -12.35 4.06
N ASN A 181 13.51 -11.15 4.60
CA ASN A 181 12.88 -9.96 4.07
C ASN A 181 13.28 -9.75 2.60
N VAL A 182 12.27 -9.66 1.75
CA VAL A 182 12.37 -9.20 0.37
C VAL A 182 11.45 -8.00 0.28
N ASN A 183 12.01 -6.85 -0.09
CA ASN A 183 11.21 -5.69 -0.47
C ASN A 183 10.60 -5.98 -1.82
N MET A 184 9.31 -6.33 -1.83
CA MET A 184 8.68 -6.86 -3.02
C MET A 184 8.69 -5.86 -4.17
N LEU A 185 8.42 -4.57 -3.94
CA LEU A 185 8.47 -3.59 -5.04
C LEU A 185 9.89 -3.42 -5.62
N CYS A 186 10.93 -3.47 -4.78
CA CYS A 186 12.33 -3.54 -5.26
C CYS A 186 12.55 -4.80 -6.11
N TYR A 187 12.14 -5.96 -5.60
CA TYR A 187 12.27 -7.23 -6.30
C TYR A 187 11.56 -7.21 -7.66
N TRP A 188 10.36 -6.64 -7.73
CA TRP A 188 9.63 -6.38 -8.98
C TRP A 188 10.48 -5.55 -9.94
N PHE A 189 10.99 -4.40 -9.51
CA PHE A 189 11.76 -3.52 -10.38
C PHE A 189 13.05 -4.18 -10.90
N GLU A 190 13.65 -5.06 -10.11
CA GLU A 190 14.83 -5.83 -10.51
C GLU A 190 14.49 -6.95 -11.49
N THR A 191 13.50 -7.79 -11.19
CA THR A 191 13.13 -8.93 -12.05
C THR A 191 12.60 -8.48 -13.40
N THR A 192 11.85 -7.38 -13.40
CA THR A 192 11.24 -6.80 -14.61
C THR A 192 12.10 -5.74 -15.29
N LYS A 193 13.25 -5.38 -14.71
CA LYS A 193 14.20 -4.36 -15.24
C LYS A 193 13.55 -2.99 -15.46
N MET A 194 12.69 -2.56 -14.53
CA MET A 194 11.92 -1.32 -14.64
C MET A 194 12.69 -0.05 -14.30
N ILE A 195 13.87 -0.13 -13.68
CA ILE A 195 14.55 1.07 -13.14
C ILE A 195 14.85 2.12 -14.21
N ASP A 196 15.33 1.70 -15.39
CA ASP A 196 15.58 2.61 -16.51
C ASP A 196 14.29 3.28 -17.00
N LEU A 197 13.18 2.54 -17.06
CA LEU A 197 11.87 3.06 -17.42
C LEU A 197 11.33 4.05 -16.37
N LEU A 198 11.49 3.74 -15.08
CA LEU A 198 11.07 4.63 -13.98
C LEU A 198 11.84 5.96 -14.03
N LEU A 199 13.14 5.90 -14.30
CA LEU A 199 13.96 7.10 -14.47
C LEU A 199 13.53 7.92 -15.70
N ASP A 200 13.33 7.27 -16.85
CA ASP A 200 12.85 7.95 -18.08
C ASP A 200 11.47 8.60 -17.88
N ILE A 201 10.54 7.92 -17.18
CA ILE A 201 9.25 8.48 -16.82
C ILE A 201 9.41 9.72 -15.93
N PHE A 202 10.30 9.65 -14.93
CA PHE A 202 10.57 10.77 -14.04
C PHE A 202 11.15 11.97 -14.81
N GLU A 203 12.17 11.76 -15.64
CA GLU A 203 12.83 12.82 -16.43
C GLU A 203 11.83 13.49 -17.37
N LYS A 204 11.05 12.72 -18.14
CA LYS A 204 10.02 13.27 -19.03
C LYS A 204 8.93 14.02 -18.26
N ALA A 205 8.52 13.51 -17.11
CA ALA A 205 7.51 14.15 -16.28
C ALA A 205 8.01 15.49 -15.72
N ARG A 206 9.25 15.54 -15.22
CA ARG A 206 9.91 16.76 -14.75
C ARG A 206 10.06 17.77 -15.89
N ASP A 207 10.65 17.36 -17.01
CA ASP A 207 10.96 18.25 -18.12
C ASP A 207 9.71 18.85 -18.75
N GLY A 208 8.60 18.07 -18.80
CA GLY A 208 7.30 18.57 -19.23
C GLY A 208 6.67 19.61 -18.29
N CYS A 209 7.18 19.79 -17.07
CA CYS A 209 6.74 20.80 -16.11
C CYS A 209 7.58 22.09 -16.14
N ILE A 210 8.75 22.07 -16.81
CA ILE A 210 9.70 23.18 -16.79
C ILE A 210 9.10 24.41 -17.48
N SER A 211 9.18 25.54 -16.79
CA SER A 211 8.87 26.86 -17.32
C SER A 211 9.87 27.88 -16.76
N SER A 212 9.92 29.09 -17.33
CA SER A 212 10.84 30.16 -16.90
C SER A 212 10.84 30.40 -15.38
N ASP A 213 9.68 30.24 -14.74
CA ASP A 213 9.50 30.57 -13.33
C ASP A 213 9.96 29.47 -12.36
N ASN A 214 10.30 28.27 -12.84
CA ASN A 214 10.67 27.12 -12.00
C ASN A 214 11.87 26.31 -12.49
N GLU A 215 12.48 26.72 -13.61
CA GLU A 215 13.53 25.97 -14.30
C GLU A 215 14.69 25.58 -13.38
N GLU A 216 15.24 26.53 -12.61
CA GLU A 216 16.35 26.27 -11.68
C GLU A 216 15.97 25.25 -10.60
N ILE A 217 14.76 25.37 -10.04
CA ILE A 217 14.28 24.50 -8.96
C ILE A 217 14.05 23.07 -9.47
N LEU A 218 13.39 22.92 -10.62
CA LEU A 218 13.09 21.61 -11.16
C LEU A 218 14.35 20.92 -11.69
N ASN A 219 15.26 21.65 -12.34
CA ASN A 219 16.55 21.10 -12.78
C ASN A 219 17.44 20.64 -11.62
N ALA A 220 17.30 21.22 -10.43
CA ALA A 220 18.00 20.77 -9.24
C ALA A 220 17.50 19.40 -8.72
N VAL A 221 16.27 19.00 -9.06
CA VAL A 221 15.75 17.65 -8.77
C VAL A 221 16.08 16.74 -9.95
N ASN A 222 17.30 16.21 -9.94
CA ASN A 222 17.79 15.32 -10.97
C ASN A 222 18.38 14.05 -10.35
N PHE A 223 18.20 12.91 -11.02
CA PHE A 223 18.72 11.63 -10.62
C PHE A 223 19.48 11.02 -11.79
N SER A 224 20.68 10.51 -11.54
CA SER A 224 21.37 9.63 -12.48
C SER A 224 20.82 8.20 -12.39
N ILE A 225 21.18 7.34 -13.34
CA ILE A 225 20.88 5.91 -13.25
C ILE A 225 21.49 5.26 -12.01
N ASN A 226 22.63 5.76 -11.50
CA ASN A 226 23.21 5.27 -10.26
C ASN A 226 22.37 5.68 -9.05
N ASP A 227 21.85 6.91 -9.05
CA ASP A 227 20.94 7.39 -7.99
C ASP A 227 19.63 6.58 -8.01
N ALA A 228 19.06 6.34 -9.19
CA ALA A 228 17.85 5.53 -9.32
C ALA A 228 18.06 4.09 -8.83
N ASN A 229 19.18 3.44 -9.20
CA ASN A 229 19.54 2.13 -8.68
C ASN A 229 19.74 2.14 -7.16
N TYR A 230 20.35 3.20 -6.63
CA TYR A 230 20.52 3.35 -5.19
C TYR A 230 19.17 3.48 -4.48
N ILE A 231 18.32 4.39 -4.93
CA ILE A 231 17.01 4.68 -4.35
C ILE A 231 16.10 3.44 -4.36
N PHE A 232 16.09 2.69 -5.46
CA PHE A 232 15.21 1.53 -5.59
C PHE A 232 15.78 0.23 -5.01
N LYS A 233 17.06 0.21 -4.60
CA LYS A 233 17.71 -1.01 -4.07
C LYS A 233 18.44 -0.74 -2.75
N GLY A 234 19.48 0.08 -2.78
CA GLY A 234 20.38 0.32 -1.64
C GLY A 234 19.74 1.11 -0.50
N LEU A 235 18.84 2.05 -0.81
CA LEU A 235 18.18 2.90 0.18
C LEU A 235 17.38 2.09 1.22
N PHE A 236 16.88 0.91 0.86
CA PHE A 236 16.15 0.02 1.76
C PHE A 236 17.01 -0.59 2.89
N ASP A 237 18.35 -0.56 2.74
CA ASP A 237 19.29 -1.08 3.72
C ASP A 237 19.87 -0.02 4.66
N GLU A 238 19.59 1.26 4.41
CA GLU A 238 20.01 2.35 5.28
C GLU A 238 19.29 2.33 6.65
N ASP A 239 20.00 2.79 7.69
CA ASP A 239 19.49 2.95 9.05
C ASP A 239 18.71 1.72 9.57
N PRO A 240 19.39 0.57 9.68
CA PRO A 240 18.73 -0.72 9.86
C PRO A 240 17.89 -0.83 11.14
N ASP A 241 18.26 -0.08 12.17
CA ASP A 241 17.59 -0.02 13.48
C ASP A 241 16.24 0.69 13.45
N TYR A 242 15.91 1.39 12.36
CA TYR A 242 14.67 2.16 12.18
C TYR A 242 13.78 1.63 11.06
N ARG A 243 14.15 0.48 10.48
CA ARG A 243 13.32 -0.19 9.46
C ARG A 243 12.03 -0.72 10.09
N ILE A 244 10.93 -0.68 9.38
CA ILE A 244 9.64 -1.25 9.78
C ILE A 244 9.16 -2.21 8.71
N ILE A 245 8.18 -3.07 9.04
CA ILE A 245 7.47 -3.85 8.02
C ILE A 245 6.55 -2.87 7.30
N SER A 246 6.95 -2.34 6.16
CA SER A 246 6.20 -1.38 5.35
C SER A 246 5.12 -2.06 4.52
N HIS A 247 4.12 -1.28 4.11
CA HIS A 247 3.07 -1.68 3.18
C HIS A 247 3.60 -1.80 1.75
N GLY A 248 4.37 -0.82 1.28
CA GLY A 248 5.10 -0.85 0.01
C GLY A 248 4.29 -0.58 -1.27
N ASP A 249 2.95 -0.61 -1.25
CA ASP A 249 2.08 -0.31 -2.40
C ASP A 249 1.08 0.80 -2.09
N CYS A 250 1.60 1.98 -1.79
CA CYS A 250 0.86 3.08 -1.16
C CYS A 250 0.15 4.00 -2.18
N TRP A 251 -0.63 3.43 -3.09
CA TRP A 251 -1.44 4.18 -4.06
C TRP A 251 -2.93 4.15 -3.70
N ASN A 252 -3.72 5.02 -4.33
CA ASN A 252 -5.11 5.27 -3.92
C ASN A 252 -6.05 4.06 -4.12
N GLY A 253 -5.68 3.12 -4.99
CA GLY A 253 -6.43 1.88 -5.19
C GLY A 253 -6.44 0.95 -3.97
N ASN A 254 -5.48 1.10 -3.06
CA ASN A 254 -5.30 0.21 -1.91
C ASN A 254 -5.90 0.76 -0.61
N PHE A 255 -6.73 1.81 -0.70
CA PHE A 255 -7.44 2.36 0.45
C PHE A 255 -8.95 2.41 0.18
N MET A 256 -9.72 1.86 1.12
CA MET A 256 -11.17 2.05 1.16
C MET A 256 -11.55 2.92 2.35
N PHE A 257 -12.50 3.82 2.15
CA PHE A 257 -12.94 4.77 3.15
C PHE A 257 -14.40 4.56 3.51
N LYS A 258 -14.71 4.73 4.78
CA LYS A 258 -16.08 4.80 5.29
C LYS A 258 -16.46 6.26 5.44
N TYR A 259 -17.67 6.60 5.02
CA TYR A 259 -18.17 7.97 5.06
C TYR A 259 -19.27 8.12 6.10
N ASP A 260 -19.34 9.29 6.74
CA ASP A 260 -20.53 9.64 7.51
C ASP A 260 -21.74 9.85 6.58
N ASN A 261 -22.94 9.58 7.11
CA ASN A 261 -24.17 9.68 6.32
C ASN A 261 -24.58 11.14 6.05
N ASP A 262 -24.06 12.10 6.82
CA ASP A 262 -24.54 13.48 6.83
C ASP A 262 -23.80 14.38 5.84
N ASN A 263 -22.46 14.32 5.82
CA ASN A 263 -21.61 15.25 5.08
C ASN A 263 -20.72 14.56 4.04
N LEU A 264 -20.82 13.23 3.90
CA LEU A 264 -19.90 12.42 3.10
C LEU A 264 -18.44 12.67 3.49
N LYS A 265 -18.19 12.93 4.78
CA LYS A 265 -16.83 13.09 5.30
C LYS A 265 -16.26 11.69 5.58
N PRO A 266 -15.02 11.39 5.18
CA PRO A 266 -14.41 10.11 5.53
C PRO A 266 -14.17 10.06 7.05
N VAL A 267 -14.57 8.95 7.68
CA VAL A 267 -14.49 8.70 9.13
C VAL A 267 -13.73 7.43 9.49
N GLY A 268 -13.35 6.63 8.49
CA GLY A 268 -12.56 5.42 8.67
C GLY A 268 -11.85 5.04 7.39
N VAL A 269 -10.76 4.28 7.52
CA VAL A 269 -9.96 3.78 6.40
C VAL A 269 -9.64 2.31 6.62
N GLN A 270 -9.58 1.56 5.53
CA GLN A 270 -9.08 0.20 5.46
C GLN A 270 -7.93 0.15 4.46
N VAL A 271 -6.79 -0.38 4.89
CA VAL A 271 -5.58 -0.56 4.09
C VAL A 271 -5.62 -1.97 3.51
N LEU A 272 -5.62 -2.04 2.18
CA LEU A 272 -5.69 -3.27 1.41
C LEU A 272 -4.33 -3.61 0.80
N ASP A 273 -4.24 -4.83 0.27
CA ASP A 273 -3.17 -5.30 -0.61
C ASP A 273 -1.75 -5.14 -0.05
N TRP A 274 -1.30 -6.16 0.67
CA TRP A 274 0.03 -6.17 1.28
C TRP A 274 1.09 -6.87 0.42
N GLN A 275 0.83 -7.02 -0.88
CA GLN A 275 1.70 -7.76 -1.80
C GLN A 275 3.11 -7.17 -1.95
N CYS A 276 3.26 -5.86 -1.75
CA CYS A 276 4.54 -5.16 -1.86
C CYS A 276 5.27 -5.00 -0.51
N ALA A 277 4.76 -5.62 0.56
CA ALA A 277 5.30 -5.43 1.90
C ALA A 277 6.77 -5.88 2.02
N GLY A 278 7.51 -5.19 2.89
CA GLY A 278 8.95 -5.42 3.07
C GLY A 278 9.53 -4.61 4.23
N LEU A 279 10.85 -4.64 4.43
CA LEU A 279 11.53 -3.80 5.41
C LEU A 279 12.08 -2.53 4.77
N SER A 280 11.64 -1.39 5.29
CA SER A 280 12.10 -0.08 4.83
C SER A 280 11.96 0.98 5.92
N SER A 281 12.47 2.19 5.68
CA SER A 281 12.13 3.32 6.53
C SER A 281 10.62 3.61 6.44
N PRO A 282 9.94 4.01 7.54
CA PRO A 282 8.54 4.44 7.47
C PRO A 282 8.29 5.56 6.43
N VAL A 283 9.30 6.37 6.12
CA VAL A 283 9.22 7.44 5.13
C VAL A 283 9.02 6.93 3.71
N MET A 284 9.39 5.69 3.39
CA MET A 284 9.19 5.13 2.05
C MET A 284 7.70 5.01 1.74
N ASP A 285 6.90 4.45 2.68
CA ASP A 285 5.44 4.42 2.57
C ASP A 285 4.84 5.83 2.57
N LEU A 286 5.28 6.70 3.50
CA LEU A 286 4.74 8.06 3.61
C LEU A 286 4.99 8.90 2.35
N SER A 287 6.22 8.88 1.83
CA SER A 287 6.58 9.65 0.63
C SER A 287 5.89 9.09 -0.62
N HIS A 288 5.82 7.76 -0.76
CA HIS A 288 5.09 7.15 -1.87
C HIS A 288 3.61 7.54 -1.82
N PHE A 289 2.96 7.38 -0.66
CA PHE A 289 1.56 7.77 -0.45
C PHE A 289 1.31 9.24 -0.76
N LEU A 290 2.10 10.14 -0.15
CA LEU A 290 1.88 11.57 -0.27
C LEU A 290 2.03 12.03 -1.73
N TYR A 291 3.06 11.57 -2.44
CA TYR A 291 3.29 11.99 -3.82
C TYR A 291 2.42 11.26 -4.86
N ALA A 292 1.90 10.06 -4.55
CA ALA A 292 0.96 9.34 -5.41
C ALA A 292 -0.49 9.82 -5.25
N CYS A 293 -0.95 10.07 -4.02
CA CYS A 293 -2.38 10.23 -3.71
C CYS A 293 -2.80 11.67 -3.40
N CYS A 294 -1.87 12.51 -2.93
CA CYS A 294 -2.22 13.85 -2.45
C CYS A 294 -2.04 14.92 -3.54
N ASN A 295 -2.77 16.02 -3.42
CA ASN A 295 -2.53 17.25 -4.17
C ASN A 295 -1.64 18.19 -3.35
N THR A 296 -0.34 17.99 -3.40
CA THR A 296 0.64 18.75 -2.59
C THR A 296 0.61 20.27 -2.85
N GLY A 297 0.02 20.73 -3.96
CA GLY A 297 -0.20 22.15 -4.24
C GLY A 297 -1.34 22.79 -3.43
N GLU A 298 -2.26 21.98 -2.89
CA GLU A 298 -3.41 22.43 -2.09
C GLU A 298 -3.32 21.99 -0.62
N HIS A 299 -2.46 21.03 -0.31
CA HIS A 299 -2.34 20.49 1.03
C HIS A 299 -1.34 21.25 1.91
N LYS A 300 -1.49 20.99 3.21
CA LYS A 300 -0.72 21.57 4.30
C LYS A 300 0.77 21.24 4.21
N ASP A 301 1.57 22.04 4.90
CA ASP A 301 3.01 21.85 5.04
C ASP A 301 3.32 20.40 5.43
N ILE A 302 4.35 19.82 4.82
CA ILE A 302 4.80 18.47 5.14
C ILE A 302 5.07 18.27 6.63
N SER A 303 5.50 19.30 7.36
CA SER A 303 5.66 19.24 8.81
C SER A 303 4.36 18.86 9.52
N GLU A 304 3.22 19.37 9.04
CA GLU A 304 1.90 19.04 9.58
C GLU A 304 1.53 17.59 9.24
N MET A 305 1.79 17.13 8.02
CA MET A 305 1.56 15.72 7.62
C MET A 305 2.40 14.75 8.45
N LEU A 306 3.69 15.05 8.63
CA LEU A 306 4.58 14.27 9.49
C LEU A 306 4.13 14.30 10.94
N LYS A 307 3.58 15.44 11.42
CA LYS A 307 3.04 15.54 12.78
C LYS A 307 1.81 14.68 12.98
N ILE A 308 0.88 14.64 12.02
CA ILE A 308 -0.31 13.78 12.07
C ILE A 308 0.10 12.30 12.17
N TYR A 309 1.01 11.88 11.29
CA TYR A 309 1.57 10.53 11.33
C TYR A 309 2.23 10.26 12.68
N TYR A 310 3.11 11.15 13.14
CA TYR A 310 3.89 10.96 14.36
C TYR A 310 3.02 10.96 15.62
N ASP A 311 1.94 11.74 15.65
CA ASP A 311 1.01 11.75 16.77
C ASP A 311 0.24 10.43 16.87
N SER A 312 -0.16 9.86 15.73
CA SER A 312 -0.78 8.54 15.70
C SER A 312 0.21 7.44 16.10
N PHE A 313 1.43 7.49 15.57
CA PHE A 313 2.54 6.61 15.93
C PHE A 313 2.83 6.64 17.44
N SER A 314 2.95 7.84 18.00
CA SER A 314 3.27 8.06 19.40
C SER A 314 2.16 7.54 20.31
N LYS A 315 0.90 7.91 20.04
CA LYS A 315 -0.27 7.41 20.79
C LYS A 315 -0.40 5.89 20.74
N CYS A 316 -0.07 5.27 19.60
CA CYS A 316 -0.06 3.82 19.45
C CYS A 316 0.99 3.19 20.38
N LEU A 317 2.24 3.66 20.34
CA LEU A 317 3.31 3.17 21.21
C LEU A 317 3.00 3.38 22.71
N GLU A 318 2.48 4.54 23.07
CA GLU A 318 2.06 4.85 24.45
C GLU A 318 0.97 3.88 24.94
N SER A 319 0.02 3.54 24.07
CA SER A 319 -1.02 2.54 24.34
C SER A 319 -0.44 1.13 24.54
N LEU A 320 0.75 0.86 24.00
CA LEU A 320 1.53 -0.37 24.20
C LEU A 320 2.56 -0.24 25.35
N HIS A 321 2.48 0.83 26.13
CA HIS A 321 3.37 1.16 27.25
C HIS A 321 4.84 1.36 26.86
N LEU A 322 5.08 1.93 25.68
CA LEU A 322 6.39 2.27 25.14
C LEU A 322 6.57 3.78 25.03
N VAL A 323 7.83 4.24 25.03
CA VAL A 323 8.19 5.66 24.90
C VAL A 323 8.58 5.95 23.45
N PRO A 324 7.79 6.73 22.68
CA PRO A 324 8.06 6.99 21.26
C PRO A 324 9.45 7.59 21.01
N GLU A 325 9.83 8.58 21.80
CA GLU A 325 11.11 9.30 21.66
C GLU A 325 12.36 8.41 21.84
N GLU A 326 12.24 7.28 22.55
CA GLU A 326 13.34 6.32 22.69
C GLU A 326 13.47 5.37 21.48
N LEU A 327 12.39 5.15 20.73
CA LEU A 327 12.35 4.19 19.63
C LEU A 327 12.52 4.87 18.26
N PHE A 328 11.85 6.00 18.06
CA PHE A 328 11.92 6.80 16.83
C PHE A 328 11.38 8.19 17.12
N SER A 329 12.27 9.17 17.31
CA SER A 329 11.91 10.55 17.63
C SER A 329 11.30 11.30 16.44
N TYR A 330 10.57 12.39 16.69
CA TYR A 330 10.09 13.25 15.61
C TYR A 330 11.25 13.85 14.82
N ALA A 331 12.35 14.21 15.50
CA ALA A 331 13.56 14.69 14.85
C ALA A 331 14.15 13.63 13.90
N LYS A 332 14.15 12.35 14.32
CA LYS A 332 14.60 11.24 13.48
C LYS A 332 13.65 10.99 12.30
N LEU A 333 12.34 11.15 12.48
CA LEU A 333 11.38 11.13 11.37
C LEU A 333 11.66 12.24 10.34
N VAL A 334 11.92 13.47 10.79
CA VAL A 334 12.25 14.59 9.88
C VAL A 334 13.60 14.37 9.19
N GLU A 335 14.59 13.81 9.88
CA GLU A 335 15.86 13.39 9.28
C GLU A 335 15.63 12.32 8.20
N HIS A 336 14.86 11.28 8.51
CA HIS A 336 14.49 10.26 7.54
C HIS A 336 13.70 10.86 6.37
N TRP A 337 12.81 11.84 6.60
CA TRP A 337 12.08 12.48 5.52
C TRP A 337 13.04 13.04 4.46
N LYS A 338 14.09 13.73 4.88
CA LYS A 338 15.08 14.33 3.97
C LYS A 338 15.86 13.30 3.17
N ARG A 339 16.14 12.13 3.76
CA ARG A 339 16.95 11.08 3.15
C ARG A 339 16.13 10.14 2.27
N PHE A 340 14.96 9.71 2.75
CA PHE A 340 14.20 8.62 2.16
C PHE A 340 13.08 9.11 1.24
N SER A 341 12.61 10.37 1.34
CA SER A 341 11.47 10.83 0.52
C SER A 341 11.77 11.00 -0.98
N GLN A 342 13.03 10.96 -1.37
CA GLN A 342 13.45 10.85 -2.78
C GLN A 342 12.85 9.63 -3.48
N TYR A 343 12.56 8.55 -2.74
CA TYR A 343 11.89 7.36 -3.26
C TYR A 343 10.51 7.68 -3.83
N GLY A 344 9.65 8.35 -3.04
CA GLY A 344 8.33 8.75 -3.51
C GLY A 344 8.39 9.74 -4.68
N ILE A 345 9.41 10.62 -4.71
CA ILE A 345 9.59 11.58 -5.80
C ILE A 345 10.01 10.94 -7.10
N LEU A 346 10.92 9.97 -7.07
CA LEU A 346 11.32 9.24 -8.26
C LEU A 346 10.17 8.36 -8.79
N LEU A 347 9.36 7.79 -7.88
CA LEU A 347 8.25 6.90 -8.23
C LEU A 347 6.97 7.64 -8.66
N GLN A 348 6.81 8.93 -8.34
CA GLN A 348 5.54 9.65 -8.51
C GLN A 348 4.99 9.62 -9.94
N GLY A 349 5.86 9.77 -10.96
CA GLY A 349 5.44 9.90 -12.35
C GLY A 349 4.81 8.59 -12.83
N PHE A 350 5.40 7.47 -12.40
CA PHE A 350 4.87 6.14 -12.64
C PHE A 350 3.52 5.93 -11.93
N ALA A 351 3.44 6.23 -10.63
CA ALA A 351 2.20 6.08 -9.87
C ALA A 351 1.05 6.95 -10.45
N LEU A 352 1.34 8.19 -10.82
CA LEU A 352 0.37 9.11 -11.42
C LEU A 352 -0.08 8.67 -12.82
N LYS A 353 0.82 8.08 -13.63
CA LYS A 353 0.45 7.48 -14.92
C LYS A 353 -0.59 6.37 -14.76
N PHE A 354 -0.40 5.48 -13.79
CA PHE A 354 -1.39 4.43 -13.48
C PHE A 354 -2.70 5.01 -12.99
N THR A 355 -2.60 5.95 -12.06
CA THR A 355 -3.76 6.57 -11.39
C THR A 355 -4.65 7.36 -12.37
N LEU A 356 -4.04 8.01 -13.36
CA LEU A 356 -4.72 8.84 -14.36
C LEU A 356 -4.98 8.10 -15.69
N CYS A 357 -4.63 6.82 -15.78
CA CYS A 357 -4.92 5.99 -16.96
C CYS A 357 -6.43 5.94 -17.21
N ASP A 358 -6.85 5.94 -18.47
CA ASP A 358 -8.24 5.59 -18.77
C ASP A 358 -8.44 4.10 -18.51
N PRO A 359 -9.52 3.67 -17.83
CA PRO A 359 -9.75 2.24 -17.60
C PRO A 359 -9.79 1.40 -18.89
N ASN A 360 -10.14 1.99 -20.03
CA ASN A 360 -10.11 1.30 -21.33
C ASN A 360 -8.69 1.11 -21.88
N ASP A 361 -7.74 1.92 -21.44
CA ASP A 361 -6.32 1.87 -21.81
C ASP A 361 -5.48 1.14 -20.75
N ALA A 362 -6.11 0.66 -19.67
CA ALA A 362 -5.45 -0.09 -18.62
C ALA A 362 -4.93 -1.43 -19.19
N PRO A 363 -3.66 -1.78 -18.94
CA PRO A 363 -3.07 -2.98 -19.53
C PRO A 363 -3.68 -4.25 -18.91
N ASP A 364 -4.10 -5.19 -19.77
CA ASP A 364 -4.42 -6.55 -19.36
C ASP A 364 -3.13 -7.37 -19.43
N PHE A 365 -2.46 -7.54 -18.29
CA PHE A 365 -1.13 -8.18 -18.26
C PHE A 365 -1.16 -9.63 -18.73
N VAL A 366 -2.28 -10.34 -18.53
CA VAL A 366 -2.43 -11.72 -19.01
C VAL A 366 -2.55 -11.72 -20.53
N GLU A 367 -3.48 -10.92 -21.08
CA GLU A 367 -3.68 -10.83 -22.53
C GLU A 367 -2.41 -10.35 -23.24
N ALA A 368 -1.69 -9.39 -22.65
CA ALA A 368 -0.43 -8.90 -23.19
C ALA A 368 0.67 -9.97 -23.18
N ALA A 369 0.86 -10.67 -22.05
CA ALA A 369 1.86 -11.72 -21.94
C ALA A 369 1.57 -12.88 -22.90
N GLU A 370 0.31 -13.33 -22.98
CA GLU A 370 -0.11 -14.39 -23.90
C GLU A 370 -0.06 -13.96 -25.37
N GLY A 371 -0.23 -12.66 -25.64
CA GLY A 371 0.01 -12.04 -26.95
C GLY A 371 1.49 -11.86 -27.32
N GLY A 372 2.42 -12.28 -26.45
CA GLY A 372 3.87 -12.21 -26.68
C GLY A 372 4.50 -10.84 -26.45
N LYS A 373 3.80 -9.92 -25.76
CA LYS A 373 4.40 -8.66 -25.32
C LYS A 373 5.32 -8.90 -24.11
N GLU A 374 6.39 -8.13 -24.03
CA GLU A 374 7.22 -8.08 -22.83
C GLU A 374 6.49 -7.30 -21.74
N PHE A 375 6.73 -7.64 -20.47
CA PHE A 375 6.04 -7.00 -19.35
C PHE A 375 6.17 -5.46 -19.37
N LEU A 376 7.36 -4.95 -19.72
CA LEU A 376 7.65 -3.52 -19.79
C LEU A 376 6.79 -2.77 -20.82
N ASP A 377 6.34 -3.44 -21.89
CA ASP A 377 5.52 -2.81 -22.94
C ASP A 377 4.16 -2.38 -22.42
N ASN A 378 3.68 -3.00 -21.33
CA ASN A 378 2.41 -2.66 -20.69
C ASN A 378 2.40 -1.28 -20.03
N PHE A 379 3.57 -0.66 -19.86
CA PHE A 379 3.73 0.63 -19.18
C PHE A 379 3.83 1.82 -20.14
N ASN A 380 3.79 1.55 -21.45
CA ASN A 380 3.69 2.56 -22.52
C ASN A 380 2.27 3.12 -22.65
N ILE A 381 1.67 3.50 -21.53
CA ILE A 381 0.32 4.04 -21.44
C ILE A 381 0.35 5.54 -21.76
N GLU A 382 -0.56 5.99 -22.63
CA GLU A 382 -0.76 7.41 -22.88
C GLU A 382 -1.46 8.08 -21.69
N ILE A 383 -0.92 9.23 -21.27
CA ILE A 383 -1.55 10.04 -20.22
C ILE A 383 -2.78 10.72 -20.81
N SER A 384 -3.96 10.27 -20.41
CA SER A 384 -5.24 10.78 -20.94
C SER A 384 -5.50 12.24 -20.53
N ASN A 385 -5.08 12.66 -19.32
CA ASN A 385 -5.13 14.06 -18.88
C ASN A 385 -3.73 14.61 -18.52
N LYS A 386 -3.01 15.06 -19.56
CA LYS A 386 -1.65 15.62 -19.42
C LYS A 386 -1.61 16.85 -18.52
N GLU A 387 -2.64 17.70 -18.56
CA GLU A 387 -2.68 18.93 -17.74
C GLU A 387 -2.70 18.59 -16.25
N VAL A 388 -3.60 17.70 -15.82
CA VAL A 388 -3.66 17.25 -14.42
C VAL A 388 -2.39 16.52 -14.02
N PHE A 389 -1.84 15.67 -14.89
CA PHE A 389 -0.60 14.94 -14.63
C PHE A 389 0.58 15.90 -14.36
N TYR A 390 0.88 16.81 -15.30
CA TYR A 390 2.00 17.73 -15.17
C TYR A 390 1.78 18.73 -14.04
N LYS A 391 0.53 19.16 -13.78
CA LYS A 391 0.23 19.98 -12.60
C LYS A 391 0.62 19.24 -11.30
N ARG A 392 0.17 17.99 -11.13
CA ARG A 392 0.48 17.22 -9.91
C ARG A 392 1.97 16.93 -9.76
N VAL A 393 2.66 16.58 -10.84
CA VAL A 393 4.12 16.35 -10.82
C VAL A 393 4.86 17.63 -10.41
N LYS A 394 4.52 18.77 -11.03
CA LYS A 394 5.11 20.06 -10.69
C LYS A 394 4.89 20.43 -9.23
N ASP A 395 3.66 20.32 -8.74
CA ASP A 395 3.31 20.64 -7.35
C ASP A 395 4.11 19.77 -6.37
N ASN A 396 4.24 18.47 -6.64
CA ASN A 396 5.02 17.54 -5.84
C ASN A 396 6.52 17.87 -5.82
N LEU A 397 7.12 18.21 -6.97
CA LEU A 397 8.55 18.57 -7.05
C LEU A 397 8.85 19.86 -6.28
N LEU A 398 8.00 20.88 -6.44
CA LEU A 398 8.14 22.14 -5.70
C LEU A 398 7.96 21.92 -4.20
N HIS A 399 6.97 21.12 -3.81
CA HIS A 399 6.73 20.74 -2.42
C HIS A 399 7.93 20.00 -1.83
N TYR A 400 8.51 19.05 -2.56
CA TYR A 400 9.70 18.31 -2.13
C TYR A 400 10.88 19.21 -1.86
N VAL A 401 11.22 20.11 -2.80
CA VAL A 401 12.34 21.05 -2.60
C VAL A 401 12.12 21.95 -1.38
N LYS A 402 10.87 22.41 -1.18
CA LYS A 402 10.50 23.17 0.03
C LYS A 402 10.67 22.31 1.30
N SER A 403 10.26 21.04 1.26
CA SER A 403 10.33 20.11 2.40
C SER A 403 11.77 19.84 2.87
N LEU A 404 12.74 19.85 1.95
CA LEU A 404 14.14 19.64 2.32
C LEU A 404 14.72 20.79 3.15
N LYS A 405 14.15 22.00 3.03
CA LYS A 405 14.60 23.22 3.72
C LYS A 405 14.10 23.36 5.16
N LEU A 406 13.30 22.41 5.66
CA LEU A 406 12.70 22.45 7.01
C LEU A 406 13.69 22.54 8.19
N SER A 407 15.01 22.45 7.98
CA SER A 407 16.01 22.58 9.06
C SER A 407 16.48 23.99 9.40
N GLU A 408 16.10 25.04 8.67
CA GLU A 408 16.60 26.38 9.02
C GLU A 408 15.77 27.07 10.13
N THR A 409 14.59 26.54 10.46
CA THR A 409 13.65 27.17 11.41
C THR A 409 13.29 26.35 12.64
N VAL A 410 13.67 25.06 12.73
CA VAL A 410 13.56 24.29 13.97
C VAL A 410 14.86 24.44 14.77
N GLY A 411 15.14 25.68 15.14
CA GLY A 411 16.12 26.00 16.17
C GLY A 411 15.54 25.64 17.53
N VAL A 412 16.31 24.84 18.28
CA VAL A 412 16.39 24.81 19.75
C VAL A 412 15.22 25.47 20.48
N ILE A 413 14.32 24.65 21.03
CA ILE A 413 13.71 24.92 22.33
C ILE A 413 13.79 23.62 23.14
#